data_AF-A0A1E5UC26-F1
#
_entry.id   AF-A0A1E5UC26-F1
#
_cell.length_a   1.000
_cell.length_b   1.000
_cell.length_c   1.000
_cell.angle_alpha   90.00
_cell.angle_beta   90.00
_cell.angle_gamma   90.00
#
_symmetry.space_group_name_H-M   'P 1'
#
loop_
_entity.id
_entity.type
_entity.pdbx_description
1 polymer ?
#
loop_
_entity_poly.entity_id
_entity_poly.type
_entity_poly.pdbx_seq_one_letter_code
_entity_poly.pdbx_strand_id
1 'polypeptide(L)'
;MAEIIADFAIYDQTYTVKPDANMELVSRFVLKKHKIDAKTYRDSYKYYISNPEEMDDIFAEAKEIILDKDPKLEDYIEKKRKENPNLPEFLR
;
A
#
# COMPACT_ATOMS: atom_id res chain seq x y z
N MET A 1 9.06 -0.29 -6.60
CA MET A 1 7.86 -1.14 -6.39
C MET A 1 7.09 -0.64 -5.17
N ALA A 2 7.76 -0.39 -4.05
CA ALA A 2 7.18 0.16 -2.83
C ALA A 2 6.27 1.38 -3.06
N GLU A 3 6.70 2.38 -3.83
CA GLU A 3 5.86 3.56 -4.15
C GLU A 3 4.53 3.21 -4.86
N ILE A 4 4.56 2.21 -5.76
CA ILE A 4 3.36 1.73 -6.47
C ILE A 4 2.42 1.05 -5.47
N ILE A 5 2.95 0.19 -4.59
CA ILE A 5 2.19 -0.49 -3.55
C ILE A 5 1.60 0.51 -2.54
N ALA A 6 2.38 1.51 -2.13
CA ALA A 6 1.93 2.58 -1.23
C ALA A 6 0.76 3.38 -1.84
N ASP A 7 0.86 3.78 -3.11
CA ASP A 7 -0.23 4.46 -3.79
C ASP A 7 -1.46 3.53 -3.93
N PHE A 8 -1.29 2.26 -4.28
CA PHE A 8 -2.40 1.30 -4.30
C PHE A 8 -3.09 1.19 -2.94
N ALA A 9 -2.35 1.08 -1.84
CA ALA A 9 -2.93 1.01 -0.49
C ALA A 9 -3.73 2.26 -0.12
N ILE A 10 -3.24 3.46 -0.49
CA ILE A 10 -3.95 4.72 -0.28
C ILE A 10 -5.24 4.75 -1.11
N TYR A 11 -5.17 4.37 -2.38
CA TYR A 11 -6.31 4.40 -3.27
C TYR A 11 -7.29 3.24 -3.07
N ASP A 12 -6.92 2.17 -2.37
CA ASP A 12 -7.84 1.09 -2.01
C ASP A 12 -9.05 1.63 -1.21
N GLN A 13 -8.81 2.65 -0.39
CA GLN A 13 -9.83 3.35 0.38
C GLN A 13 -10.74 4.27 -0.45
N THR A 14 -10.56 4.35 -1.78
CA THR A 14 -11.40 5.19 -2.66
C THR A 14 -12.88 4.81 -2.53
N TYR A 15 -13.20 3.53 -2.32
CA TYR A 15 -14.57 3.05 -2.12
C TYR A 15 -15.26 3.66 -0.89
N THR A 16 -14.50 3.98 0.15
CA THR A 16 -15.02 4.58 1.38
C THR A 16 -15.57 5.99 1.13
N VAL A 17 -15.00 6.71 0.15
CA VAL A 17 -15.43 8.07 -0.21
C VAL A 17 -16.35 8.06 -1.44
N LYS A 18 -16.10 7.15 -2.39
CA LYS A 18 -16.83 7.00 -3.64
C LYS A 18 -17.16 5.52 -3.88
N PRO A 19 -18.31 5.02 -3.41
CA PRO A 19 -18.69 3.60 -3.54
C PRO A 19 -18.81 3.09 -4.99
N ASP A 20 -19.11 3.97 -5.95
CA ASP A 20 -19.20 3.68 -7.38
C ASP A 20 -17.85 3.84 -8.11
N ALA A 21 -16.74 3.97 -7.38
CA ALA A 21 -15.42 4.10 -7.98
C ALA A 21 -15.06 2.87 -8.82
N ASN A 22 -14.57 3.13 -10.03
CA ASN A 22 -14.08 2.09 -10.93
C ASN A 22 -12.61 1.80 -10.60
N MET A 23 -12.34 0.66 -9.95
CA MET A 23 -10.98 0.27 -9.54
C MET A 23 -10.05 -0.02 -10.71
N GLU A 24 -10.57 -0.35 -11.90
CA GLU A 24 -9.74 -0.46 -13.09
C GLU A 24 -9.17 0.91 -13.47
N LEU A 25 -9.98 1.97 -13.39
CA LEU A 25 -9.52 3.34 -13.65
C LEU A 25 -8.54 3.82 -12.59
N VAL A 26 -8.80 3.51 -11.32
CA VAL A 26 -7.88 3.79 -10.20
C VAL A 26 -6.54 3.10 -10.45
N SER A 27 -6.57 1.81 -10.82
CA SER A 27 -5.36 1.05 -11.09
C SER A 27 -4.58 1.59 -12.28
N ARG A 28 -5.28 1.95 -13.36
CA ARG A 28 -4.66 2.59 -14.53
C ARG A 28 -4.05 3.95 -14.18
N PHE A 29 -4.68 4.72 -13.28
CA PHE A 29 -4.16 5.99 -12.81
C PHE A 29 -2.84 5.81 -12.05
N VAL A 30 -2.79 4.89 -11.10
CA VAL A 30 -1.57 4.57 -10.33
C VAL A 30 -0.44 4.15 -11.27
N LEU A 31 -0.68 3.20 -12.17
CA LEU A 31 0.34 2.71 -13.11
C LEU A 31 0.86 3.82 -14.04
N LYS A 32 -0.04 4.70 -14.54
CA LYS A 32 0.34 5.86 -15.36
C LYS A 32 1.20 6.86 -14.59
N LYS A 33 0.86 7.15 -13.32
CA LYS A 33 1.63 8.04 -12.44
C LYS A 33 3.08 7.56 -12.31
N HIS A 34 3.27 6.25 -12.23
CA HIS A 34 4.57 5.57 -12.11
C HIS A 34 5.23 5.24 -13.46
N LYS A 35 4.65 5.67 -14.58
CA LYS A 35 5.16 5.44 -15.95
C LYS A 35 5.46 3.95 -16.24
N ILE A 36 4.66 3.06 -15.68
CA ILE A 36 4.81 1.60 -15.84
C ILE A 36 3.56 1.03 -16.52
N ASP A 37 3.74 0.02 -17.37
CA ASP A 37 2.61 -0.72 -17.94
C ASP A 37 2.16 -1.88 -17.00
N ALA A 38 0.93 -2.35 -17.23
CA ALA A 38 0.33 -3.40 -16.39
C ALA A 38 1.02 -4.76 -16.52
N LYS A 39 1.73 -5.03 -17.62
CA LYS A 39 2.46 -6.29 -17.81
C LYS A 39 3.72 -6.28 -16.95
N THR A 40 4.49 -5.21 -17.04
CA THR A 40 5.74 -4.99 -16.31
C THR A 40 5.48 -5.00 -14.80
N TYR A 41 4.43 -4.32 -14.33
CA TYR A 41 4.04 -4.39 -12.91
C TYR A 41 3.71 -5.83 -12.47
N ARG A 42 2.89 -6.55 -13.24
CA ARG A 42 2.47 -7.93 -12.92
C ARG A 42 3.66 -8.90 -12.88
N ASP A 43 4.57 -8.78 -13.84
CA ASP A 43 5.76 -9.64 -13.91
C ASP A 43 6.67 -9.37 -12.72
N SER A 44 6.86 -8.10 -12.36
CA SER A 44 7.61 -7.71 -11.16
C SER A 44 6.94 -8.22 -9.88
N TYR A 45 5.63 -8.04 -9.74
CA TYR A 45 4.88 -8.51 -8.57
C TYR A 45 4.98 -10.04 -8.40
N LYS A 46 4.88 -10.80 -9.51
CA LYS A 46 5.08 -12.26 -9.49
C LYS A 46 6.48 -12.67 -9.07
N TYR A 47 7.50 -11.91 -9.48
CA TYR A 47 8.87 -12.16 -9.07
C TYR A 47 9.01 -11.97 -7.55
N TYR A 48 8.63 -10.81 -7.02
CA TYR A 48 8.78 -10.50 -5.60
C TYR A 48 7.93 -11.40 -4.70
N ILE A 49 6.72 -11.80 -5.10
CA ILE A 49 5.91 -12.70 -4.25
C ILE A 49 6.53 -14.11 -4.16
N SER A 50 7.42 -14.46 -5.08
CA SER A 50 8.20 -15.70 -5.04
C SER A 50 9.48 -15.57 -4.20
N ASN A 51 9.84 -14.34 -3.80
CA ASN A 51 11.00 -13.99 -2.96
C ASN A 51 10.51 -13.24 -1.69
N PRO A 52 10.04 -13.96 -0.65
CA PRO A 52 9.38 -13.35 0.50
C PRO A 52 10.20 -12.24 1.19
N GLU A 53 11.51 -12.42 1.34
CA GLU A 53 12.38 -11.42 1.98
C GLU A 53 12.37 -10.08 1.23
N GLU A 54 12.49 -10.11 -0.10
CA GLU A 54 12.44 -8.89 -0.93
C GLU A 54 11.04 -8.25 -0.92
N MET A 55 9.99 -9.07 -0.80
CA MET A 55 8.62 -8.55 -0.69
C MET A 55 8.38 -7.86 0.65
N ASP A 56 8.92 -8.42 1.74
CA ASP A 56 8.82 -7.82 3.07
C ASP A 56 9.52 -6.45 3.11
N ASP A 57 10.69 -6.33 2.49
CA ASP A 57 11.39 -5.05 2.33
C ASP A 57 10.55 -4.03 1.54
N ILE A 58 9.93 -4.45 0.44
CA ILE A 58 9.02 -3.60 -0.36
C ILE A 58 7.83 -3.12 0.48
N PHE A 59 7.28 -3.98 1.34
CA PHE A 59 6.18 -3.60 2.23
C PHE A 59 6.63 -2.67 3.35
N ALA A 60 7.82 -2.87 3.91
CA ALA A 60 8.40 -1.96 4.89
C ALA A 60 8.63 -0.56 4.29
N GLU A 61 9.24 -0.48 3.12
CA GLU A 61 9.46 0.80 2.41
C GLU A 61 8.11 1.45 2.03
N ALA A 62 7.12 0.67 1.60
CA ALA A 62 5.78 1.21 1.30
C ALA A 62 5.09 1.80 2.54
N LYS A 63 5.28 1.17 3.72
CA LYS A 63 4.77 1.69 5.00
C LYS A 63 5.44 3.02 5.34
N GLU A 64 6.76 3.13 5.22
CA GLU A 64 7.50 4.38 5.45
C GLU A 64 7.00 5.51 4.52
N ILE A 65 6.83 5.24 3.22
CA ILE A 65 6.28 6.21 2.26
C ILE A 65 4.88 6.71 2.66
N ILE A 66 4.04 5.85 3.25
CA ILE A 66 2.70 6.24 3.71
C ILE A 66 2.79 7.12 4.96
N LEU A 67 3.66 6.76 5.92
CA LEU A 67 3.87 7.53 7.15
C LEU A 67 4.43 8.92 6.85
N ASP A 68 5.36 9.03 5.90
CA ASP A 68 5.90 10.32 5.44
C ASP A 68 4.85 11.25 4.84
N LYS A 69 3.80 10.68 4.22
CA LYS A 69 2.70 11.46 3.63
C LYS A 69 1.72 12.00 4.68
N ASP A 70 1.55 11.30 5.80
CA ASP A 70 0.76 11.79 6.94
C ASP A 70 1.41 11.35 8.27
N PRO A 71 2.28 12.19 8.84
CA PRO A 71 2.99 11.87 10.08
C PRO A 71 2.06 11.59 11.27
N LYS A 72 0.80 12.07 11.24
CA LYS A 72 -0.18 11.79 12.31
C LYS A 72 -0.64 10.35 12.31
N LEU A 73 -0.35 9.58 11.26
CA LEU A 73 -0.65 8.15 11.19
C LEU A 73 0.14 7.36 12.25
N GLU A 74 1.38 7.76 12.57
CA GLU A 74 2.17 7.09 13.61
C GLU A 74 1.47 7.17 14.96
N ASP A 75 1.11 8.38 15.38
CA ASP A 75 0.36 8.63 16.63
C ASP A 75 -0.98 7.87 16.64
N TYR A 76 -1.67 7.82 15.51
CA TYR A 76 -2.94 7.11 15.37
C TYR A 76 -2.75 5.58 15.51
N ILE A 77 -1.75 5.01 14.86
CA ILE A 77 -1.40 3.58 14.95
C ILE A 77 -1.00 3.25 16.38
N GLU A 78 -0.17 4.07 17.02
CA GLU A 78 0.25 3.85 18.41
C GLU A 78 -0.93 3.94 19.38
N LYS A 79 -1.83 4.91 19.19
CA LYS A 79 -3.07 5.01 19.97
C LYS A 79 -3.93 3.76 19.79
N LYS A 80 -4.13 3.29 18.55
CA LYS A 80 -4.91 2.08 18.27
C LYS A 80 -4.28 0.82 18.87
N ARG A 81 -2.95 0.73 18.86
CA ARG A 81 -2.16 -0.33 19.52
C ARG A 81 -2.40 -0.37 21.03
N LYS A 82 -2.41 0.79 21.69
CA LYS A 82 -2.69 0.92 23.13
C LYS A 82 -4.16 0.60 23.45
N GLU A 83 -5.09 0.96 22.58
CA GLU A 83 -6.52 0.68 22.73
C GLU A 83 -6.87 -0.80 22.51
N ASN A 84 -6.09 -1.54 21.70
CA ASN A 84 -6.34 -2.94 21.39
C ASN A 84 -5.04 -3.79 21.38
N PRO A 85 -4.66 -4.40 22.50
CA PRO A 85 -3.45 -5.25 22.59
C PRO A 85 -3.46 -6.47 21.65
N ASN A 86 -4.64 -6.87 21.19
CA ASN A 86 -4.87 -8.01 20.29
C ASN A 86 -4.88 -7.60 18.81
N LEU A 87 -4.27 -6.46 18.45
CA LEU A 87 -4.04 -6.10 17.06
C LEU A 87 -3.24 -7.22 16.35
N PRO A 88 -3.68 -7.67 15.16
CA PRO A 88 -2.95 -8.65 14.35
C PRO A 88 -1.50 -8.23 14.10
N GLU A 89 -0.60 -9.22 14.02
CA GLU A 89 0.87 -9.02 13.89
C GLU A 89 1.25 -8.04 12.78
N PHE A 90 0.55 -8.07 11.63
CA PHE A 90 0.82 -7.20 10.48
C PHE A 90 0.42 -5.72 10.69
N LEU A 91 -0.27 -5.40 11.79
CA LEU A 91 -0.59 -4.04 12.22
C LEU A 91 0.20 -3.62 13.48
N ARG A 92 1.07 -4.50 14.02
CA ARG A 92 2.01 -4.17 15.11
C ARG A 92 3.24 -3.45 14.56
#